data_AF-A0A964HDD8-F1
#
_entry.id   AF-A0A964HDD8-F1
#
_cell.length_a   1.000
_cell.length_b   1.000
_cell.length_c   1.000
_cell.angle_alpha   90.00
_cell.angle_beta   90.00
_cell.angle_gamma   90.00
#
_symmetry.space_group_name_H-M   'P 1'
#
loop_
_entity.id
_entity.type
_entity.pdbx_description
1 polymer ?
#
loop_
_entity_poly.entity_id
_entity_poly.type
_entity_poly.pdbx_seq_one_letter_code
_entity_poly.pdbx_strand_id
1 'polypeptide(L)'
;MMSEAPLEILLIRLGGRRYGLPLADVVYVATLTPAFRSQGDNCETHFVFEGEPIGYVSLWDALRQPSEYAEYEEMIASLPQRKQDHLDWMAALERSIHGSEPFSKARDPRACAFGKWYYGYTPKDRRLAMLLAQFERPHNQIHA
;
A
#
# COMPACT_ATOMS: atom_id res chain seq x y z
N MET A 1 -49.23 -23.16 3.30
CA MET A 1 -48.70 -21.88 2.81
C MET A 1 -47.71 -21.41 3.88
N MET A 2 -46.45 -21.82 3.77
CA MET A 2 -45.41 -21.36 4.70
C MET A 2 -45.10 -19.91 4.34
N SER A 3 -45.41 -19.00 5.25
CA SER A 3 -44.94 -17.62 5.19
C SER A 3 -43.41 -17.65 5.15
N GLU A 4 -42.80 -17.23 4.03
CA GLU A 4 -41.35 -17.01 4.00
C GLU A 4 -41.03 -15.91 5.02
N ALA A 5 -40.30 -16.27 6.07
CA ALA A 5 -39.79 -15.29 7.01
C ALA A 5 -38.86 -14.32 6.26
N PRO A 6 -38.86 -13.02 6.61
CA PRO A 6 -37.99 -12.05 5.96
C PRO A 6 -36.52 -12.44 6.19
N LEU A 7 -35.71 -12.46 5.12
CA LEU A 7 -34.27 -12.68 5.20
C LEU A 7 -33.57 -11.38 5.61
N GLU A 8 -33.07 -11.33 6.84
CA GLU A 8 -32.23 -10.22 7.31
C GLU A 8 -30.80 -10.37 6.76
N ILE A 9 -30.20 -9.26 6.32
CA ILE A 9 -28.85 -9.25 5.71
C ILE A 9 -27.95 -8.17 6.32
N LEU A 10 -26.68 -8.51 6.52
CA LEU A 10 -25.60 -7.57 6.75
C LEU A 10 -25.05 -7.10 5.40
N LEU A 11 -25.08 -5.78 5.16
CA LEU A 11 -24.51 -5.18 3.97
C LEU A 11 -23.07 -4.75 4.23
N ILE A 12 -22.14 -5.28 3.44
CA ILE A 12 -20.73 -4.87 3.42
C ILE A 12 -20.41 -4.18 2.10
N ARG A 13 -19.41 -3.30 2.14
CA ARG A 13 -18.85 -2.67 0.95
C ARG A 13 -17.43 -3.18 0.76
N LEU A 14 -17.13 -3.63 -0.45
CA LEU A 14 -15.79 -3.96 -0.89
C LEU A 14 -15.53 -3.21 -2.19
N GLY A 15 -14.65 -2.21 -2.13
CA GLY A 15 -14.42 -1.32 -3.25
C GLY A 15 -15.68 -0.52 -3.62
N GLY A 16 -15.94 -0.43 -4.92
CA GLY A 16 -17.16 0.16 -5.46
C GLY A 16 -18.43 -0.71 -5.36
N ARG A 17 -18.34 -1.93 -4.82
CA ARG A 17 -19.44 -2.91 -4.81
C ARG A 17 -19.99 -3.17 -3.42
N ARG A 18 -21.24 -3.61 -3.35
CA ARG A 18 -21.94 -3.99 -2.12
C ARG A 18 -22.28 -5.47 -2.16
N TYR A 19 -22.11 -6.14 -1.03
CA TYR A 19 -22.40 -7.56 -0.85
C TYR A 19 -23.31 -7.72 0.36
N GLY A 20 -24.21 -8.70 0.30
CA GLY A 20 -25.10 -9.06 1.41
C GLY A 20 -24.71 -10.42 1.97
N LEU A 21 -24.60 -10.51 3.29
CA LEU A 21 -24.43 -11.76 4.03
C LEU A 21 -25.71 -12.00 4.85
N PRO A 22 -26.30 -13.20 4.83
CA PRO A 22 -27.42 -13.53 5.73
C PRO A 22 -27.01 -13.25 7.17
N LEU A 23 -27.81 -12.45 7.88
CA LEU A 23 -27.46 -12.04 9.25
C LEU A 23 -27.37 -13.24 10.20
N ALA A 24 -28.15 -14.29 9.94
CA ALA A 24 -28.12 -15.54 10.69
C ALA A 24 -26.76 -16.28 10.62
N ASP A 25 -25.96 -16.05 9.58
CA ASP A 25 -24.63 -16.65 9.41
C ASP A 25 -23.50 -15.76 9.98
N VAL A 26 -23.81 -14.52 10.41
CA VAL A 26 -22.84 -13.60 10.98
C VAL A 26 -22.69 -13.88 12.47
N VAL A 27 -21.58 -14.53 12.83
CA VAL A 27 -21.29 -14.87 14.23
C VAL A 27 -20.79 -13.64 15.01
N TYR A 28 -19.84 -12.90 14.44
CA TYR A 28 -19.20 -11.76 15.13
C TYR A 28 -18.57 -10.77 14.14
N VAL A 29 -18.54 -9.49 14.51
CA VAL A 29 -17.82 -8.43 13.77
C VAL A 29 -16.61 -8.00 14.60
N ALA A 30 -15.44 -8.51 14.25
CA ALA A 30 -14.18 -8.21 14.93
C ALA A 30 -13.43 -7.05 14.28
N THR A 31 -12.60 -6.38 15.08
CA THR A 31 -11.61 -5.41 14.57
C THR A 31 -10.25 -6.08 14.54
N LEU A 32 -9.59 -6.01 13.39
CA LEU A 32 -8.21 -6.46 13.24
C LEU A 32 -7.25 -5.30 13.56
N THR A 33 -6.06 -5.63 14.07
CA THR A 33 -5.05 -4.61 14.32
C THR A 33 -4.46 -4.11 13.00
N PRO A 34 -3.92 -2.88 12.96
CA PRO A 34 -3.27 -2.36 11.74
C PRO A 34 -2.07 -3.20 11.26
N ALA A 35 -1.50 -4.05 12.12
CA ALA A 35 -0.38 -4.92 11.78
C ALA A 35 -0.81 -6.23 11.09
N PHE A 36 -2.11 -6.57 11.13
CA PHE A 36 -2.62 -7.79 10.52
C PHE A 36 -2.61 -7.69 8.99
N ARG A 37 -1.93 -8.62 8.31
CA ARG A 37 -1.89 -8.65 6.84
C ARG A 37 -3.18 -9.27 6.32
N SER A 38 -4.17 -8.44 6.01
CA SER A 38 -5.52 -8.85 5.62
C SER A 38 -5.71 -9.16 4.14
N GLN A 39 -4.68 -9.04 3.30
CA GLN A 39 -4.79 -9.20 1.84
C GLN A 39 -3.41 -9.30 1.16
N GLY A 40 -3.39 -9.69 -0.10
CA GLY A 40 -2.19 -9.73 -0.95
C GLY A 40 -1.31 -10.96 -0.71
N ASP A 41 -0.12 -10.98 -1.32
CA ASP A 41 0.77 -12.16 -1.36
C ASP A 41 1.20 -12.69 0.02
N ASN A 42 1.17 -11.82 1.04
CA ASN A 42 1.52 -12.16 2.43
C ASN A 42 0.30 -12.13 3.38
N CYS A 43 -0.91 -12.32 2.85
CA CYS A 43 -2.13 -12.38 3.66
C CYS A 43 -2.00 -13.45 4.75
N GLU A 44 -2.27 -13.06 6.00
CA GLU A 44 -2.49 -13.99 7.10
C GLU A 44 -3.67 -14.89 6.78
N THR A 45 -3.56 -16.19 7.07
CA THR A 45 -4.64 -17.15 6.82
C THR A 45 -5.48 -17.40 8.05
N HIS A 46 -5.11 -16.84 9.20
CA HIS A 46 -5.80 -17.02 10.49
C HIS A 46 -5.67 -15.76 11.35
N PHE A 47 -6.67 -15.51 12.20
CA PHE A 47 -6.60 -14.51 13.28
C PHE A 47 -7.05 -15.13 14.60
N VAL A 48 -6.62 -14.57 15.73
CA VAL A 48 -7.03 -15.07 17.06
C VAL A 48 -8.27 -14.32 17.53
N PHE A 49 -9.33 -15.06 17.84
CA PHE A 49 -10.57 -14.56 18.43
C PHE A 49 -10.84 -15.32 19.72
N GLU A 50 -10.93 -14.61 20.85
CA GLU A 50 -11.14 -15.20 22.17
C GLU A 50 -10.16 -16.34 22.55
N GLY A 51 -8.93 -16.25 22.06
CA GLY A 51 -7.87 -17.25 22.30
C GLY A 51 -7.82 -18.38 21.27
N GLU A 52 -8.80 -18.47 20.38
CA GLU A 52 -8.88 -19.51 19.35
C GLU A 52 -8.47 -18.97 17.97
N PRO A 53 -7.67 -19.71 17.18
CA PRO A 53 -7.34 -19.33 15.81
C PRO A 53 -8.51 -19.62 14.86
N ILE A 54 -9.03 -18.58 14.22
CA ILE A 54 -10.09 -18.66 13.21
C ILE A 54 -9.48 -18.41 11.83
N GLY A 55 -9.90 -19.21 10.85
CA GLY A 55 -9.51 -19.03 9.45
C GLY A 55 -9.92 -17.66 8.92
N TYR A 56 -9.00 -17.00 8.24
CA TYR A 56 -9.19 -15.72 7.59
C TYR A 56 -9.07 -15.90 6.06
N VAL A 57 -10.02 -15.30 5.34
CA VAL A 57 -9.98 -15.21 3.88
C VAL A 57 -10.16 -13.76 3.49
N SER A 58 -9.17 -13.23 2.78
CA SER A 58 -9.25 -11.92 2.13
C SER A 58 -10.34 -11.95 1.05
N LEU A 59 -11.38 -11.12 1.23
CA LEU A 59 -12.43 -11.00 0.22
C LEU A 59 -11.91 -10.37 -1.07
N TRP A 60 -10.88 -9.53 -1.00
CA TRP A 60 -10.21 -8.98 -2.19
C TRP A 60 -9.62 -10.09 -3.05
N ASP A 61 -8.88 -11.01 -2.42
CA ASP A 61 -8.20 -12.10 -3.12
C ASP A 61 -9.21 -13.13 -3.63
N ALA A 62 -10.20 -13.49 -2.80
CA ALA A 62 -11.27 -14.41 -3.18
C ALA A 62 -12.10 -13.91 -4.38
N LEU A 63 -12.34 -12.60 -4.46
CA LEU A 63 -13.07 -11.97 -5.56
C LEU A 63 -12.17 -11.52 -6.72
N ARG A 64 -10.85 -11.76 -6.62
CA ARG A 64 -9.83 -11.33 -7.58
C ARG A 64 -9.92 -9.84 -7.89
N GLN A 65 -10.11 -9.04 -6.84
CA GLN A 65 -10.16 -7.59 -6.92
C GLN A 65 -8.92 -7.00 -6.25
N PRO A 66 -8.29 -5.97 -6.85
CA PRO A 66 -7.22 -5.26 -6.17
C PRO A 66 -7.80 -4.61 -4.92
N SER A 67 -7.11 -4.77 -3.80
CA SER A 67 -7.45 -4.06 -2.58
C SER A 67 -7.39 -2.55 -2.80
N GLU A 68 -8.32 -1.81 -2.20
CA GLU A 68 -8.24 -0.34 -2.14
C GLU A 68 -6.93 0.15 -1.49
N TYR A 69 -6.27 -0.71 -0.71
CA TYR A 69 -4.99 -0.39 -0.07
C TYR A 69 -3.77 -0.86 -0.86
N ALA A 70 -3.93 -1.62 -1.95
CA ALA A 70 -2.82 -2.17 -2.72
C ALA A 70 -1.85 -1.08 -3.19
N GLU A 71 -2.39 0.05 -3.64
CA GLU A 71 -1.61 1.24 -4.03
C GLU A 71 -0.69 1.74 -2.90
N TYR A 72 -1.19 1.75 -1.65
CA TYR A 72 -0.41 2.19 -0.50
C TYR A 72 0.65 1.16 -0.10
N GLU A 73 0.34 -0.12 -0.18
CA GLU A 73 1.31 -1.19 0.08
C GLU A 73 2.47 -1.16 -0.93
N GLU A 74 2.16 -1.01 -2.22
CA GLU A 74 3.17 -0.83 -3.27
C GLU A 74 4.04 0.41 -3.01
N MET A 75 3.42 1.53 -2.62
CA MET A 75 4.15 2.73 -2.25
C MET A 75 5.08 2.48 -1.06
N ILE A 76 4.58 1.91 0.04
CA ILE A 76 5.36 1.61 1.24
C ILE A 76 6.53 0.68 0.92
N ALA A 77 6.30 -0.36 0.12
CA ALA A 77 7.35 -1.29 -0.30
C ALA A 77 8.41 -0.62 -1.19
N SER A 78 8.02 0.36 -2.01
CA SER A 78 8.93 1.03 -2.93
C SER A 78 9.84 2.07 -2.26
N LEU A 79 9.37 2.77 -1.23
CA LEU A 79 10.08 3.90 -0.61
C LEU A 79 11.49 3.54 -0.06
N PRO A 80 11.70 2.39 0.62
CA PRO A 80 13.03 1.97 1.04
C PRO A 80 14.01 1.80 -0.12
N GLN A 81 13.55 1.22 -1.24
CA GLN A 81 14.38 1.08 -2.43
C GLN A 81 14.74 2.46 -3.01
N ARG A 82 13.79 3.40 -3.05
CA ARG A 82 14.07 4.77 -3.50
C ARG A 82 15.08 5.47 -2.63
N LYS A 83 15.04 5.27 -1.31
CA LYS A 83 16.10 5.77 -0.41
C LYS A 83 17.46 5.17 -0.78
N GLN A 84 17.53 3.86 -1.00
CA GLN A 84 18.78 3.18 -1.38
C GLN A 84 19.33 3.72 -2.71
N ASP A 85 18.48 3.93 -3.71
CA ASP A 85 18.87 4.46 -5.02
C ASP A 85 19.63 5.81 -4.88
N HIS A 86 19.17 6.68 -3.97
CA HIS A 86 19.82 7.98 -3.70
C HIS A 86 21.10 7.85 -2.85
N LEU A 87 21.16 6.91 -1.91
CA LEU A 87 22.41 6.61 -1.20
C LEU A 87 23.50 6.15 -2.18
N ASP A 88 23.14 5.26 -3.11
CA ASP A 88 24.04 4.80 -4.15
C ASP A 88 24.39 5.94 -5.12
N TRP A 89 23.49 6.90 -5.32
CA TRP A 89 23.74 8.09 -6.15
C TRP A 89 24.83 8.96 -5.52
N MET A 90 24.71 9.26 -4.23
CA MET A 90 25.70 10.03 -3.47
C MET A 90 27.06 9.34 -3.45
N ALA A 91 27.09 8.03 -3.22
CA ALA A 91 28.34 7.25 -3.24
C ALA A 91 29.02 7.27 -4.63
N ALA A 92 28.23 7.26 -5.72
CA ALA A 92 28.79 7.38 -7.06
C ALA A 92 29.34 8.79 -7.34
N LEU A 93 28.69 9.82 -6.80
CA LEU A 93 29.18 11.20 -6.90
C LEU A 93 30.51 11.35 -6.16
N GLU A 94 30.59 10.83 -4.94
CA GLU A 94 31.81 10.85 -4.12
C GLU A 94 32.99 10.17 -4.84
N ARG A 95 32.78 8.97 -5.41
CA ARG A 95 33.81 8.27 -6.20
C ARG A 95 34.22 9.04 -7.45
N SER A 96 33.32 9.80 -8.05
CA SER A 96 33.66 10.61 -9.24
C SER A 96 34.41 11.90 -8.90
N ILE A 97 34.17 12.46 -7.72
CA ILE A 97 34.88 13.66 -7.25
C ILE A 97 36.27 13.29 -6.72
N HIS A 98 36.38 12.23 -5.92
CA HIS A 98 37.62 11.84 -5.25
C HIS A 98 38.44 10.82 -6.04
N GLY A 99 37.81 10.08 -6.94
CA GLY A 99 38.45 9.12 -7.84
C GLY A 99 38.37 9.59 -9.29
N SER A 100 39.06 8.87 -10.18
CA SER A 100 39.05 9.14 -11.62
C SER A 100 37.85 8.50 -12.35
N GLU A 101 36.78 8.13 -11.61
CA GLU A 101 35.59 7.48 -12.19
C GLU A 101 34.64 8.52 -12.82
N PRO A 102 34.18 8.35 -14.06
CA PRO A 102 33.15 9.22 -14.63
C PRO A 102 31.80 9.06 -13.92
N PHE A 103 31.13 10.17 -13.61
CA PHE A 103 29.77 10.14 -13.07
C PHE A 103 28.74 9.82 -14.15
N SER A 104 28.05 8.68 -14.03
CA SER A 104 27.11 8.16 -15.03
C SER A 104 25.63 8.19 -14.63
N LYS A 105 25.31 8.64 -13.41
CA LYS A 105 23.92 8.67 -12.92
C LYS A 105 23.18 9.93 -13.37
N ALA A 106 21.85 9.83 -13.41
CA ALA A 106 20.99 10.94 -13.83
C ALA A 106 21.09 12.11 -12.83
N ARG A 107 21.33 13.32 -13.34
CA ARG A 107 21.39 14.55 -12.53
C ARG A 107 20.03 15.22 -12.40
N ASP A 108 19.16 15.10 -13.40
CA ASP A 108 17.80 15.61 -13.32
C ASP A 108 16.99 14.85 -12.25
N PRO A 109 16.45 15.52 -11.21
CA PRO A 109 15.62 14.87 -10.19
C PRO A 109 14.38 14.20 -10.80
N ARG A 110 13.86 14.68 -11.93
CA ARG A 110 12.70 14.07 -12.61
C ARG A 110 13.05 12.79 -13.36
N ALA A 111 14.33 12.56 -13.64
CA ALA A 111 14.78 11.42 -14.43
C ALA A 111 15.07 10.16 -13.59
N CYS A 112 15.27 10.31 -12.27
CA CYS A 112 15.46 9.17 -11.37
C CYS A 112 14.15 8.38 -11.19
N ALA A 113 14.24 7.13 -10.72
CA ALA A 113 13.07 6.27 -10.57
C ALA A 113 12.04 6.84 -9.57
N PHE A 114 12.51 7.49 -8.50
CA PHE A 114 11.64 8.20 -7.57
C PHE A 114 10.97 9.41 -8.23
N GLY A 115 11.70 10.25 -8.95
CA GLY A 115 11.15 11.40 -9.66
C GLY A 115 10.07 11.02 -10.66
N LYS A 116 10.32 10.01 -11.49
CA LYS A 116 9.33 9.50 -12.46
C LYS A 116 8.02 9.09 -11.78
N TRP A 117 8.12 8.38 -10.66
CA TRP A 117 6.95 8.01 -9.87
C TRP A 117 6.30 9.23 -9.20
N TYR A 118 7.08 10.06 -8.52
CA TYR A 118 6.62 11.21 -7.75
C TYR A 118 5.82 12.20 -8.60
N TYR A 119 6.34 12.56 -9.78
CA TYR A 119 5.67 13.51 -10.67
C TYR A 119 4.54 12.88 -11.48
N GLY A 120 4.46 11.56 -11.55
CA GLY A 120 3.35 10.83 -12.18
C GLY A 120 2.22 10.46 -11.21
N TYR A 121 2.46 10.57 -9.90
CA TYR A 121 1.53 10.14 -8.86
C TYR A 121 0.56 11.27 -8.46
N THR A 122 -0.73 10.95 -8.39
CA THR A 122 -1.77 11.88 -7.92
C THR A 122 -2.41 11.34 -6.63
N PRO A 123 -2.06 11.87 -5.45
CA PRO A 123 -2.64 11.42 -4.19
C PRO A 123 -4.13 11.75 -4.11
N LYS A 124 -4.95 10.77 -3.72
CA LYS A 124 -6.40 10.94 -3.50
C LYS A 124 -6.71 11.58 -2.13
N ASP A 125 -5.81 11.40 -1.16
CA ASP A 125 -5.94 11.91 0.19
C ASP A 125 -5.11 13.18 0.41
N ARG A 126 -5.72 14.20 1.03
CA ARG A 126 -5.08 15.50 1.26
C ARG A 126 -3.88 15.38 2.22
N ARG A 127 -3.97 14.52 3.23
CA ARG A 127 -2.88 14.35 4.20
C ARG A 127 -1.68 13.68 3.53
N LEU A 128 -1.90 12.67 2.69
CA LEU A 128 -0.86 12.05 1.89
C LEU A 128 -0.21 13.07 0.94
N ALA A 129 -1.00 13.91 0.27
CA ALA A 129 -0.48 14.97 -0.59
C ALA A 129 0.48 15.91 0.18
N MET A 130 0.11 16.32 1.40
CA MET A 130 0.94 17.16 2.25
C MET A 130 2.23 16.46 2.71
N LEU A 131 2.20 15.15 2.95
CA LEU A 131 3.40 14.37 3.29
C LEU A 131 4.32 14.24 2.09
N LEU A 132 3.79 13.91 0.90
CA LEU A 132 4.56 13.77 -0.33
C LEU A 132 5.22 15.09 -0.75
N ALA A 133 4.55 16.23 -0.55
CA ALA A 133 5.13 17.55 -0.84
C ALA A 133 6.44 17.82 -0.08
N GLN A 134 6.63 17.23 1.10
CA GLN A 134 7.84 17.42 1.91
C GLN A 134 9.09 16.80 1.27
N PHE A 135 8.93 15.87 0.32
CA PHE A 135 10.05 15.25 -0.39
C PHE A 135 10.63 16.14 -1.49
N GLU A 136 9.86 17.10 -2.04
CA GLU A 136 10.28 17.86 -3.23
C GLU A 136 11.58 18.63 -3.00
N ARG A 137 11.62 19.42 -1.91
CA ARG A 137 12.79 20.22 -1.57
C ARG A 137 14.05 19.37 -1.34
N PRO A 138 14.08 18.37 -0.42
CA PRO A 138 15.28 17.57 -0.19
C PRO A 138 15.68 16.74 -1.41
N HIS A 139 14.72 16.27 -2.21
CA HIS A 139 15.02 15.54 -3.45
C HIS A 139 15.72 16.44 -4.49
N ASN A 140 15.22 17.65 -4.70
CA ASN A 140 15.87 18.61 -5.61
C ASN A 140 17.28 19.00 -5.11
N GLN A 141 17.51 19.05 -3.80
CA GLN A 141 18.84 19.35 -3.24
C GLN A 141 19.87 18.26 -3.48
N ILE A 142 19.48 16.98 -3.50
CA ILE A 142 20.40 15.87 -3.83
C ILE A 142 20.89 15.98 -5.28
N HIS A 143 20.01 16.47 -6.17
CA HIS A 143 20.22 16.49 -7.61
C HIS A 143 20.74 17.84 -8.16
N ALA A 144 20.98 18.81 -7.28
CA ALA A 144 21.42 20.17 -7.63
C ALA A 144 22.89 20.28 -8.03
#